data_AF-A0A084SVR1-F1
#
_entry.id   AF-A0A084SVR1-F1
#
_cell.length_a   1.000
_cell.length_b   1.000
_cell.length_c   1.000
_cell.angle_alpha   90.00
_cell.angle_beta   90.00
_cell.angle_gamma   90.00
#
_symmetry.space_group_name_H-M   'P 1'
#
loop_
_entity.id
_entity.type
_entity.pdbx_description
1 polymer ?
#
loop_
_entity_poly.entity_id
_entity_poly.type
_entity_poly.pdbx_seq_one_letter_code
_entity_poly.pdbx_strand_id
1 'polypeptide(L)'
;MTEETDWDEVRELSRDVHENGIPLELTDETRALLLRTAQQVAISEQDAKDALHGLPTATTLLREIRQRIRDGSNRLGKAEDRVEELQEKGDLDGAQQVIRDVLAVEIVPFYREQAKILLDELTGLSEVLATGRINPDLHDRQQLAVLAQRIQQGHPLEITDDLRALVRQTAPTAAITEAETEEALKSPEGAEALMGMILSRFRKAQSRFLRSMYRMTSLRDSGDVEGARQQMRDVLAVEIVPQYRRMAEEQLRGLDSPSPES
;
A
#
# COMPACT_ATOMS: atom_id res chain seq x y z
N MET A 1 -4.78 -17.86 -5.83
CA MET A 1 -4.48 -16.86 -6.88
C MET A 1 -5.57 -16.81 -7.96
N THR A 2 -6.84 -17.08 -7.64
CA THR A 2 -7.97 -17.04 -8.59
C THR A 2 -8.88 -15.82 -8.38
N GLU A 3 -8.75 -15.12 -7.25
CA GLU A 3 -9.63 -14.00 -6.88
C GLU A 3 -9.35 -12.73 -7.69
N GLU A 4 -8.09 -12.44 -7.99
CA GLU A 4 -7.69 -11.26 -8.76
C GLU A 4 -8.15 -11.36 -10.23
N THR A 5 -8.09 -12.58 -10.79
CA THR A 5 -8.52 -12.86 -12.17
C THR A 5 -10.03 -12.71 -12.37
N ASP A 6 -10.85 -13.23 -11.45
CA ASP A 6 -12.32 -13.11 -11.56
C ASP A 6 -12.78 -11.63 -11.45
N TRP A 7 -12.10 -10.80 -10.66
CA TRP A 7 -12.48 -9.38 -10.49
C TRP A 7 -12.12 -8.53 -11.71
N ASP A 8 -11.01 -8.83 -12.37
CA ASP A 8 -10.64 -8.17 -13.62
C ASP A 8 -11.60 -8.53 -14.75
N GLU A 9 -11.95 -9.81 -14.90
CA GLU A 9 -12.96 -10.25 -15.87
C GLU A 9 -14.33 -9.57 -15.65
N VAL A 10 -14.78 -9.44 -14.40
CA VAL A 10 -16.03 -8.73 -14.09
C VAL A 10 -15.92 -7.22 -14.35
N ARG A 11 -14.75 -6.60 -14.12
CA ARG A 11 -14.53 -5.18 -14.46
C ARG A 11 -14.60 -4.96 -15.96
N GLU A 12 -14.00 -5.83 -16.76
CA GLU A 12 -14.09 -5.79 -18.22
C GLU A 12 -15.53 -5.97 -18.70
N LEU A 13 -16.21 -7.02 -18.23
CA LEU A 13 -17.62 -7.27 -18.56
C LEU A 13 -18.50 -6.08 -18.17
N SER A 14 -18.28 -5.50 -16.98
CA SER A 14 -19.05 -4.33 -16.57
C SER A 14 -18.76 -3.09 -17.39
N ARG A 15 -17.51 -2.88 -17.83
CA ARG A 15 -17.16 -1.78 -18.74
C ARG A 15 -17.90 -1.95 -20.06
N ASP A 16 -17.89 -3.15 -20.62
CA ASP A 16 -18.58 -3.44 -21.86
C ASP A 16 -20.08 -3.19 -21.78
N VAL A 17 -20.72 -3.68 -20.72
CA VAL A 17 -22.17 -3.57 -20.56
C VAL A 17 -22.63 -2.15 -20.19
N HIS A 18 -21.90 -1.44 -19.33
CA HIS A 18 -22.35 -0.15 -18.79
C HIS A 18 -21.72 1.07 -19.45
N GLU A 19 -20.52 0.95 -20.01
CA GLU A 19 -19.79 2.08 -20.62
C GLU A 19 -19.81 1.98 -22.15
N ASN A 20 -19.63 0.79 -22.71
CA ASN A 20 -19.63 0.57 -24.16
C ASN A 20 -21.01 0.22 -24.74
N GLY A 21 -22.00 -0.04 -23.88
CA GLY A 21 -23.38 -0.34 -24.29
C GLY A 21 -23.56 -1.72 -24.94
N ILE A 22 -22.61 -2.63 -24.76
CA ILE A 22 -22.68 -4.00 -25.27
C ILE A 22 -23.77 -4.76 -24.46
N PRO A 23 -24.75 -5.41 -25.11
CA PRO A 23 -25.74 -6.19 -24.39
C PRO A 23 -25.09 -7.30 -23.56
N LEU A 24 -25.52 -7.47 -22.31
CA LEU A 24 -25.07 -8.59 -21.48
C LEU A 24 -25.58 -9.91 -22.06
N GLU A 25 -24.68 -10.83 -22.38
CA GLU A 25 -25.05 -12.18 -22.82
C GLU A 25 -24.96 -13.16 -21.65
N LEU A 26 -26.08 -13.83 -21.33
CA LEU A 26 -26.14 -14.80 -20.23
C LEU A 26 -25.71 -16.21 -20.67
N THR A 27 -24.49 -16.30 -21.18
CA THR A 27 -23.81 -17.58 -21.46
C THR A 27 -23.54 -18.35 -20.16
N ASP A 28 -23.30 -19.66 -20.25
CA ASP A 28 -22.95 -20.47 -19.08
C ASP A 28 -21.68 -19.96 -18.39
N GLU A 29 -20.73 -19.45 -19.17
CA GLU A 29 -19.50 -18.83 -18.66
C GLU A 29 -19.77 -17.53 -17.91
N THR A 30 -20.57 -16.61 -18.48
CA THR A 30 -20.96 -15.36 -17.81
C THR A 30 -21.75 -15.63 -16.53
N ARG A 31 -22.66 -16.62 -16.55
CA ARG A 31 -23.40 -17.04 -15.36
C ARG A 31 -22.46 -17.59 -14.29
N ALA A 32 -21.51 -18.43 -14.67
CA ALA A 32 -20.53 -18.99 -13.74
C ALA A 32 -19.64 -17.91 -13.13
N LEU A 33 -19.16 -16.94 -13.94
CA LEU A 33 -18.38 -15.79 -13.47
C LEU A 33 -19.19 -14.97 -12.46
N LEU A 34 -20.40 -14.53 -12.82
CA LEU A 34 -21.25 -13.73 -11.93
C LEU A 34 -21.60 -14.45 -10.62
N LEU A 35 -21.83 -15.76 -10.64
CA LEU A 35 -22.07 -16.55 -9.43
C LEU A 35 -20.86 -16.57 -8.50
N ARG A 36 -19.65 -16.83 -9.05
CA ARG A 36 -18.42 -16.87 -8.24
C ARG A 36 -18.12 -15.51 -7.64
N THR A 37 -18.16 -14.45 -8.46
CA THR A 37 -17.83 -13.10 -7.98
C THR A 37 -18.88 -12.58 -7.01
N ALA A 38 -20.17 -12.90 -7.19
CA ALA A 38 -21.22 -12.58 -6.22
C ALA A 38 -20.88 -13.08 -4.81
N GLN A 39 -20.44 -14.33 -4.68
CA GLN A 39 -20.04 -14.90 -3.39
C GLN A 39 -18.81 -14.18 -2.80
N GLN A 40 -17.82 -13.85 -3.63
CA GLN A 40 -16.63 -13.09 -3.22
C GLN A 40 -16.96 -11.69 -2.69
N VAL A 41 -18.09 -11.09 -3.09
CA VAL A 41 -18.56 -9.78 -2.60
C VAL A 41 -19.72 -9.87 -1.61
N ALA A 42 -19.88 -11.01 -0.94
CA ALA A 42 -20.91 -11.27 0.06
C ALA A 42 -22.36 -11.09 -0.46
N ILE A 43 -22.61 -11.43 -1.71
CA ILE A 43 -23.96 -11.66 -2.23
C ILE A 43 -24.25 -13.16 -2.07
N SER A 44 -25.43 -13.50 -1.54
CA SER A 44 -25.76 -14.90 -1.30
C SER A 44 -25.87 -15.68 -2.61
N GLU A 45 -25.53 -16.96 -2.58
CA GLU A 45 -25.64 -17.82 -3.76
C GLU A 45 -27.09 -17.87 -4.28
N GLN A 46 -28.07 -17.84 -3.37
CA GLN A 46 -29.49 -17.84 -3.73
C GLN A 46 -29.88 -16.55 -4.47
N ASP A 47 -29.54 -15.38 -3.92
CA ASP A 47 -29.84 -14.09 -4.57
C ASP A 47 -29.17 -13.97 -5.93
N ALA A 48 -27.93 -14.46 -6.05
CA ALA A 48 -27.20 -14.48 -7.30
C ALA A 48 -27.86 -15.40 -8.34
N LYS A 49 -28.25 -16.63 -7.95
CA LYS A 49 -28.99 -17.56 -8.83
C LYS A 49 -30.33 -16.96 -9.27
N ASP A 50 -31.06 -16.37 -8.34
CA ASP A 50 -32.36 -15.75 -8.62
C ASP A 50 -32.23 -14.59 -9.61
N ALA A 51 -31.21 -13.74 -9.42
CA ALA A 51 -30.93 -12.63 -10.32
C ALA A 51 -30.55 -13.09 -11.74
N LEU A 52 -29.93 -14.26 -11.89
CA LEU A 52 -29.53 -14.78 -13.20
C LEU A 52 -30.68 -15.37 -14.02
N HIS A 53 -31.90 -15.48 -13.49
CA HIS A 53 -33.06 -15.95 -14.27
C HIS A 53 -33.52 -15.00 -15.37
N GLY A 54 -33.19 -13.71 -15.27
CA GLY A 54 -33.58 -12.69 -16.23
C GLY A 54 -32.42 -11.79 -16.61
N LEU A 55 -32.42 -11.32 -17.87
CA LEU A 55 -31.43 -10.36 -18.33
C LEU A 55 -31.42 -9.06 -17.49
N PRO A 56 -32.57 -8.40 -17.21
CA PRO A 56 -32.57 -7.17 -16.41
C PRO A 56 -32.05 -7.36 -14.98
N THR A 57 -32.37 -8.50 -14.37
CA THR A 57 -31.94 -8.83 -13.00
C THR A 57 -30.45 -9.20 -12.97
N ALA A 58 -29.94 -9.88 -14.00
CA ALA A 58 -28.52 -10.20 -14.11
C ALA A 58 -27.66 -8.93 -14.36
N THR A 59 -28.15 -7.99 -15.17
CA THR A 59 -27.51 -6.68 -15.33
C THR A 59 -27.50 -5.89 -14.02
N THR A 60 -28.50 -6.07 -13.16
CA THR A 60 -28.53 -5.46 -11.82
C THR A 60 -27.52 -6.13 -10.88
N LEU A 61 -27.40 -7.46 -10.93
CA LEU A 61 -26.38 -8.21 -10.19
C LEU A 61 -24.95 -7.77 -10.56
N LEU A 62 -24.64 -7.68 -11.86
CA LEU A 62 -23.33 -7.22 -12.35
C LEU A 62 -22.98 -5.83 -11.80
N ARG A 63 -23.95 -4.91 -11.79
CA ARG A 63 -23.76 -3.56 -11.25
C ARG A 63 -23.49 -3.57 -9.75
N GLU A 64 -24.24 -4.37 -8.99
CA GLU A 64 -24.06 -4.51 -7.54
C GLU A 64 -22.68 -5.10 -7.21
N ILE A 65 -22.23 -6.13 -7.94
CA ILE A 65 -20.90 -6.72 -7.77
C ILE A 65 -19.82 -5.65 -7.99
N ARG A 66 -19.88 -4.94 -9.12
CA ARG A 66 -18.94 -3.84 -9.41
C ARG A 66 -18.97 -2.77 -8.32
N GLN A 67 -20.16 -2.42 -7.86
CA GLN A 67 -20.33 -1.37 -6.84
C GLN A 67 -19.65 -1.76 -5.53
N ARG A 68 -19.83 -3.01 -5.06
CA ARG A 68 -19.19 -3.49 -3.83
C ARG A 68 -17.67 -3.54 -3.93
N ILE A 69 -17.13 -4.00 -5.06
CA ILE A 69 -15.68 -4.00 -5.32
C ILE A 69 -15.14 -2.56 -5.26
N ARG A 70 -15.77 -1.65 -5.99
CA ARG A 70 -15.37 -0.24 -6.04
C ARG A 70 -15.44 0.42 -4.65
N ASP A 71 -16.54 0.24 -3.95
CA ASP A 71 -16.78 0.90 -2.68
C ASP A 71 -15.84 0.37 -1.59
N GLY A 72 -15.60 -0.94 -1.55
CA GLY A 72 -14.67 -1.54 -0.61
C GLY A 72 -13.22 -1.14 -0.87
N SER A 73 -12.77 -1.16 -2.14
CA SER A 73 -11.44 -0.65 -2.51
C SER A 73 -11.26 0.82 -2.14
N ASN A 74 -12.24 1.68 -2.46
CA ASN A 74 -12.19 3.10 -2.12
C ASN A 74 -12.19 3.34 -0.61
N ARG A 75 -12.96 2.57 0.14
CA ARG A 75 -13.04 2.68 1.60
C ARG A 75 -11.72 2.30 2.25
N LEU A 76 -11.14 1.17 1.84
CA LEU A 76 -9.87 0.70 2.37
C LEU A 76 -8.73 1.66 2.02
N GLY A 77 -8.60 2.08 0.75
CA GLY A 77 -7.53 3.01 0.36
C GLY A 77 -7.60 4.35 1.10
N LYS A 78 -8.80 4.93 1.28
CA LYS A 78 -8.96 6.15 2.09
C LYS A 78 -8.59 5.95 3.56
N ALA A 79 -8.85 4.76 4.10
CA ALA A 79 -8.51 4.44 5.48
C ALA A 79 -7.00 4.27 5.64
N GLU A 80 -6.33 3.63 4.68
CA GLU A 80 -4.86 3.51 4.62
C GLU A 80 -4.18 4.88 4.58
N ASP A 81 -4.61 5.78 3.68
CA ASP A 81 -4.11 7.16 3.63
C ASP A 81 -4.25 7.86 4.99
N ARG A 82 -5.41 7.69 5.63
CA ARG A 82 -5.69 8.32 6.93
C ARG A 82 -4.86 7.71 8.06
N VAL A 83 -4.62 6.40 8.03
CA VAL A 83 -3.74 5.70 8.98
C VAL A 83 -2.32 6.20 8.85
N GLU A 84 -1.79 6.35 7.63
CA GLU A 84 -0.45 6.88 7.40
C GLU A 84 -0.30 8.29 8.02
N GLU A 85 -1.25 9.18 7.76
CA GLU A 85 -1.25 10.53 8.37
C GLU A 85 -1.27 10.51 9.91
N LEU A 86 -1.97 9.55 10.50
CA LEU A 86 -2.08 9.42 11.96
C LEU A 86 -0.80 8.83 12.55
N GLN A 87 -0.20 7.84 11.90
CA GLN A 87 1.10 7.29 12.26
C GLN A 87 2.20 8.35 12.21
N GLU A 88 2.20 9.22 11.18
CA GLU A 88 3.15 10.34 11.10
C GLU A 88 3.01 11.34 12.26
N LYS A 89 1.80 11.47 12.81
CA LYS A 89 1.52 12.29 14.00
C LYS A 89 1.72 11.54 15.33
N GLY A 90 2.04 10.25 15.27
CA GLY A 90 2.19 9.38 16.43
C GLY A 90 0.87 8.95 17.09
N ASP A 91 -0.27 9.12 16.41
CA ASP A 91 -1.60 8.78 16.93
C ASP A 91 -2.01 7.36 16.49
N LEU A 92 -1.42 6.34 17.14
CA LEU A 92 -1.71 4.93 16.84
C LEU A 92 -3.13 4.53 17.28
N ASP A 93 -3.65 5.11 18.37
CA ASP A 93 -5.02 4.84 18.83
C ASP A 93 -6.05 5.33 17.80
N GLY A 94 -5.85 6.55 17.28
CA GLY A 94 -6.64 7.09 16.18
C GLY A 94 -6.55 6.24 14.92
N ALA A 95 -5.34 5.78 14.57
CA ALA A 95 -5.14 4.91 13.41
C ALA A 95 -5.92 3.59 13.54
N GLN A 96 -5.86 2.93 14.70
CA GLN A 96 -6.64 1.72 14.95
C GLN A 96 -8.15 1.99 14.86
N GLN A 97 -8.62 3.13 15.38
CA GLN A 97 -10.03 3.47 15.34
C GLN A 97 -10.55 3.60 13.89
N VAL A 98 -9.77 4.22 13.00
CA VAL A 98 -10.12 4.32 11.57
C VAL A 98 -10.37 2.93 10.96
N ILE A 99 -9.53 1.95 11.28
CA ILE A 99 -9.67 0.58 10.76
C ILE A 99 -10.84 -0.16 11.40
N ARG A 100 -11.11 0.05 12.69
CA ARG A 100 -12.32 -0.47 13.35
C ARG A 100 -13.59 0.08 12.69
N ASP A 101 -13.61 1.36 12.31
CA ASP A 101 -14.74 1.98 11.62
C ASP A 101 -14.96 1.37 10.23
N VAL A 102 -13.88 1.03 9.50
CA VAL A 102 -13.97 0.27 8.24
C VAL A 102 -14.58 -1.11 8.48
N LEU A 103 -14.07 -1.86 9.47
CA LEU A 103 -14.55 -3.20 9.80
C LEU A 103 -16.02 -3.23 10.26
N ALA A 104 -16.54 -2.12 10.79
CA ALA A 104 -17.94 -2.00 11.19
C ALA A 104 -18.91 -1.96 10.00
N VAL A 105 -18.47 -1.48 8.83
CA VAL A 105 -19.32 -1.26 7.66
C VAL A 105 -18.97 -2.13 6.46
N GLU A 106 -17.73 -2.63 6.37
CA GLU A 106 -17.28 -3.44 5.25
C GLU A 106 -17.93 -4.83 5.30
N ILE A 107 -18.45 -5.29 4.17
CA ILE A 107 -19.13 -6.58 4.04
C ILE A 107 -18.37 -7.55 3.14
N VAL A 108 -17.53 -7.05 2.23
CA VAL A 108 -16.77 -7.88 1.29
C VAL A 108 -15.65 -8.60 2.05
N PRO A 109 -15.63 -9.95 2.09
CA PRO A 109 -14.69 -10.72 2.89
C PRO A 109 -13.23 -10.36 2.65
N PHE A 110 -12.83 -10.17 1.39
CA PHE A 110 -11.48 -9.77 1.02
C PHE A 110 -11.05 -8.46 1.71
N TYR A 111 -11.83 -7.38 1.56
CA TYR A 111 -11.49 -6.09 2.18
C TYR A 111 -11.58 -6.12 3.71
N ARG A 112 -12.50 -6.90 4.28
CA ARG A 112 -12.53 -7.14 5.74
C ARG A 112 -11.24 -7.78 6.22
N GLU A 113 -10.72 -8.75 5.48
CA GLU A 113 -9.49 -9.46 5.86
C GLU A 113 -8.28 -8.54 5.79
N GLN A 114 -8.14 -7.76 4.71
CA GLN A 114 -7.09 -6.75 4.60
C GLN A 114 -7.14 -5.73 5.74
N ALA A 115 -8.34 -5.27 6.11
CA ALA A 115 -8.51 -4.36 7.25
C ALA A 115 -8.15 -5.00 8.59
N LYS A 116 -8.40 -6.31 8.80
CA LYS A 116 -7.96 -6.99 10.04
C LYS A 116 -6.44 -7.11 10.11
N ILE A 117 -5.79 -7.49 9.01
CA ILE A 117 -4.32 -7.58 8.95
C ILE A 117 -3.71 -6.23 9.35
N LEU A 118 -4.21 -5.14 8.76
CA LEU A 118 -3.75 -3.80 9.11
C LEU A 118 -4.03 -3.43 10.58
N LEU A 119 -5.16 -3.86 11.14
CA LEU A 119 -5.45 -3.64 12.57
C LEU A 119 -4.50 -4.42 13.48
N ASP A 120 -4.16 -5.66 13.12
CA ASP A 120 -3.22 -6.49 13.85
C ASP A 120 -1.80 -5.89 13.81
N GLU A 121 -1.38 -5.38 12.65
CA GLU A 121 -0.13 -4.63 12.50
C GLU A 121 -0.09 -3.40 13.41
N LEU A 122 -1.14 -2.57 13.41
CA LEU A 122 -1.25 -1.38 14.27
C LEU A 122 -1.26 -1.73 15.75
N THR A 123 -1.89 -2.86 16.11
CA THR A 123 -1.90 -3.37 17.48
C THR A 123 -0.50 -3.77 17.90
N GLY A 124 0.21 -4.54 17.06
CA GLY A 124 1.60 -4.90 17.30
C GLY A 124 2.50 -3.67 17.44
N LEU A 125 2.35 -2.66 16.58
CA LEU A 125 3.09 -1.40 16.68
C LEU A 125 2.80 -0.67 18.00
N SER A 126 1.57 -0.73 18.49
CA SER A 126 1.22 -0.12 19.78
C SER A 126 1.85 -0.86 20.97
N GLU A 127 2.02 -2.18 20.86
CA GLU A 127 2.78 -2.97 21.85
C GLU A 127 4.28 -2.62 21.82
N VAL A 128 4.86 -2.44 20.62
CA VAL A 128 6.25 -1.92 20.49
C VAL A 128 6.36 -0.54 21.14
N LEU A 129 5.38 0.36 20.91
CA LEU A 129 5.36 1.70 21.50
C LEU A 129 5.32 1.63 23.03
N ALA A 130 4.50 0.73 23.59
CA ALA A 130 4.28 0.59 25.02
C ALA A 130 5.45 -0.10 25.75
N THR A 131 6.08 -1.10 25.12
CA THR A 131 7.06 -1.97 25.76
C THR A 131 8.50 -1.71 25.35
N GLY A 132 8.72 -1.15 24.15
CA GLY A 132 10.03 -1.05 23.52
C GLY A 132 10.57 -2.39 22.98
N ARG A 133 9.78 -3.47 23.03
CA ARG A 133 10.16 -4.79 22.51
C ARG A 133 9.82 -4.90 21.04
N ILE A 134 10.73 -5.46 20.26
CA ILE A 134 10.58 -5.64 18.82
C ILE A 134 9.68 -6.84 18.55
N ASN A 135 8.85 -6.72 17.53
CA ASN A 135 8.00 -7.78 17.02
C ASN A 135 8.54 -8.21 15.64
N PRO A 136 9.01 -9.45 15.46
CA PRO A 136 9.61 -9.90 14.21
C PRO A 136 8.60 -10.00 13.04
N ASP A 137 7.30 -10.00 13.33
CA ASP A 137 6.25 -10.08 12.31
C ASP A 137 5.88 -8.70 11.73
N LEU A 138 6.41 -7.61 12.30
CA LEU A 138 6.13 -6.23 11.86
C LEU A 138 7.23 -5.67 10.96
N HIS A 139 6.86 -4.75 10.08
CA HIS A 139 7.80 -4.10 9.18
C HIS A 139 8.83 -3.24 9.95
N ASP A 140 10.12 -3.51 9.74
CA ASP A 140 11.23 -2.91 10.48
C ASP A 140 11.18 -1.38 10.61
N ARG A 141 10.99 -0.67 9.49
CA ARG A 141 10.92 0.80 9.47
C ARG A 141 9.80 1.37 10.34
N GLN A 142 8.63 0.72 10.41
CA GLN A 142 7.53 1.17 11.26
C GLN A 142 7.89 0.98 12.73
N GLN A 143 8.56 -0.12 13.07
CA GLN A 143 9.06 -0.36 14.42
C GLN A 143 10.09 0.71 14.82
N LEU A 144 11.04 1.07 13.94
CA LEU A 144 11.98 2.18 14.20
C LEU A 144 11.26 3.52 14.44
N ALA A 145 10.21 3.82 13.66
CA ALA A 145 9.43 5.04 13.84
C ALA A 145 8.74 5.09 15.22
N VAL A 146 8.14 3.96 15.61
CA VAL A 146 7.50 3.81 16.92
C VAL A 146 8.51 3.89 18.07
N LEU A 147 9.68 3.27 17.94
CA LEU A 147 10.75 3.37 18.94
C LEU A 147 11.27 4.80 19.06
N ALA A 148 11.44 5.51 17.95
CA ALA A 148 11.80 6.92 17.97
C ALA A 148 10.74 7.78 18.69
N GLN A 149 9.45 7.50 18.45
CA GLN A 149 8.36 8.16 19.17
C GLN A 149 8.39 7.86 20.67
N ARG A 150 8.63 6.60 21.06
CA ARG A 150 8.77 6.18 22.46
C ARG A 150 9.87 6.99 23.18
N ILE A 151 11.00 7.19 22.51
CA ILE A 151 12.11 7.99 23.07
C ILE A 151 11.72 9.46 23.24
N GLN A 152 11.02 10.03 22.25
CA GLN A 152 10.48 11.40 22.35
C GLN A 152 9.48 11.57 23.50
N GLN A 153 8.78 10.49 23.90
CA GLN A 153 7.90 10.46 25.07
C GLN A 153 8.66 10.32 26.41
N GLY A 154 10.00 10.28 26.38
CA GLY A 154 10.86 10.24 27.57
C GLY A 154 11.18 8.83 28.06
N HIS A 155 10.85 7.79 27.30
CA HIS A 155 11.25 6.42 27.63
C HIS A 155 12.67 6.14 27.10
N PRO A 156 13.59 5.62 27.94
CA PRO A 156 14.95 5.34 27.50
C PRO A 156 14.99 4.21 26.46
N LEU A 157 15.95 4.32 25.53
CA LEU A 157 16.23 3.26 24.57
C LEU A 157 17.16 2.20 25.19
N GLU A 158 16.71 0.96 25.21
CA GLU A 158 17.53 -0.18 25.60
C GLU A 158 18.17 -0.82 24.36
N ILE A 159 19.50 -0.91 24.34
CA ILE A 159 20.21 -1.59 23.24
C ILE A 159 20.20 -3.10 23.50
N THR A 160 19.10 -3.73 23.09
CA THR A 160 18.96 -5.18 23.06
C THR A 160 19.59 -5.78 21.80
N ASP A 161 19.81 -7.09 21.78
CA ASP A 161 20.30 -7.77 20.59
C ASP A 161 19.29 -7.73 19.44
N ASP A 162 18.00 -7.75 19.75
CA ASP A 162 16.92 -7.59 18.77
C ASP A 162 16.96 -6.19 18.13
N LEU A 163 17.20 -5.14 18.92
CA LEU A 163 17.34 -3.77 18.38
C LEU A 163 18.55 -3.66 17.47
N ARG A 164 19.68 -4.26 17.87
CA ARG A 164 20.87 -4.29 17.02
C ARG A 164 20.58 -5.02 15.71
N ALA A 165 19.89 -6.15 15.74
CA ALA A 165 19.53 -6.89 14.55
C ALA A 165 18.63 -6.06 13.61
N LEU A 166 17.58 -5.45 14.16
CA LEU A 166 16.66 -4.56 13.44
C LEU A 166 17.38 -3.40 12.76
N VAL A 167 18.25 -2.71 13.49
CA VAL A 167 19.01 -1.56 12.97
C VAL A 167 20.02 -2.00 11.92
N ARG A 168 20.73 -3.12 12.12
CA ARG A 168 21.66 -3.69 11.11
C ARG A 168 20.95 -4.07 9.82
N GLN A 169 19.74 -4.61 9.92
CA GLN A 169 18.92 -4.96 8.77
C GLN A 169 18.42 -3.70 8.03
N THR A 170 18.03 -2.66 8.77
CA THR A 170 17.42 -1.47 8.17
C THR A 170 18.43 -0.44 7.66
N ALA A 171 19.57 -0.26 8.34
CA ALA A 171 20.60 0.72 7.97
C ALA A 171 21.05 0.68 6.49
N PRO A 172 21.38 -0.48 5.88
CA PRO A 172 21.80 -0.53 4.48
C PRO A 172 20.67 -0.11 3.52
N THR A 173 19.40 -0.30 3.91
CA THR A 173 18.25 0.16 3.12
C THR A 173 18.14 1.69 3.05
N ALA A 174 18.81 2.42 3.96
CA ALA A 174 18.96 3.86 3.94
C ALA A 174 20.35 4.33 3.46
N ALA A 175 21.12 3.44 2.82
CA ALA A 175 22.51 3.69 2.39
C ALA A 175 23.45 4.11 3.53
N ILE A 176 23.31 3.46 4.68
CA ILE A 176 24.21 3.62 5.82
C ILE A 176 25.11 2.38 5.87
N THR A 177 26.40 2.61 6.08
CA THR A 177 27.41 1.54 6.09
C THR A 177 27.37 0.73 7.38
N GLU A 178 27.90 -0.50 7.33
CA GLU A 178 28.06 -1.34 8.52
C GLU A 178 28.93 -0.65 9.58
N ALA A 179 30.02 0.01 9.16
CA ALA A 179 30.91 0.73 10.08
C ALA A 179 30.19 1.88 10.82
N GLU A 180 29.40 2.70 10.10
CA GLU A 180 28.58 3.74 10.71
C GLU A 180 27.53 3.15 11.66
N THR A 181 26.97 1.99 11.29
CA THR A 181 25.96 1.28 12.08
C THR A 181 26.54 0.77 13.39
N GLU A 182 27.67 0.06 13.34
CA GLU A 182 28.33 -0.47 14.54
C GLU A 182 28.85 0.64 15.45
N GLU A 183 29.30 1.77 14.90
CA GLU A 183 29.71 2.92 15.71
C GLU A 183 28.53 3.51 16.49
N ALA A 184 27.39 3.71 15.81
CA ALA A 184 26.19 4.25 16.44
C ALA A 184 25.62 3.32 17.52
N LEU A 185 25.67 2.00 17.31
CA LEU A 185 25.14 0.99 18.25
C LEU A 185 25.97 0.83 19.54
N LYS A 186 27.05 1.58 19.73
CA LYS A 186 27.84 1.60 20.98
C LYS A 186 27.14 2.33 22.13
N SER A 187 26.16 3.19 21.83
CA SER A 187 25.47 4.02 22.84
C SER A 187 23.99 4.22 22.47
N PRO A 188 23.08 4.33 23.46
CA PRO A 188 21.67 4.60 23.21
C PRO A 188 21.44 5.86 22.37
N GLU A 189 22.20 6.92 22.64
CA GLU A 189 22.10 8.20 21.92
C GLU A 189 22.56 8.06 20.47
N GLY A 190 23.61 7.26 20.23
CA GLY A 190 24.07 6.93 18.88
C GLY A 190 23.04 6.11 18.11
N ALA A 191 22.44 5.10 18.74
CA ALA A 191 21.39 4.28 18.15
C ALA A 191 20.15 5.12 17.82
N GLU A 192 19.73 6.02 18.72
CA GLU A 192 18.63 6.96 18.48
C GLU A 192 18.92 7.87 17.28
N ALA A 193 20.11 8.50 17.24
CA ALA A 193 20.51 9.36 16.14
C ALA A 193 20.52 8.61 14.80
N LEU A 194 20.96 7.35 14.81
CA LEU A 194 20.96 6.50 13.63
C LEU A 194 19.54 6.15 13.16
N MET A 195 18.63 5.78 14.07
CA MET A 195 17.22 5.55 13.74
C MET A 195 16.58 6.81 13.12
N GLY A 196 16.81 7.98 13.73
CA GLY A 196 16.34 9.25 13.18
C GLY A 196 16.92 9.54 11.79
N MET A 197 18.19 9.22 11.55
CA MET A 197 18.83 9.37 10.24
C MET A 197 18.20 8.45 9.19
N ILE A 198 17.98 7.17 9.51
CA ILE A 198 17.30 6.20 8.63
C ILE A 198 15.93 6.75 8.21
N LEU A 199 15.08 7.08 9.18
CA LEU A 199 13.72 7.58 8.95
C LEU A 199 13.72 8.87 8.12
N SER A 200 14.64 9.79 8.42
CA SER A 200 14.79 11.06 7.70
C SER A 200 15.20 10.85 6.23
N ARG A 201 16.14 9.94 5.96
CA ARG A 201 16.56 9.63 4.58
C ARG A 201 15.40 9.06 3.76
N PHE A 202 14.65 8.12 4.32
CA PHE A 202 13.46 7.56 3.65
C PHE A 202 12.42 8.63 3.34
N ARG A 203 12.03 9.46 4.33
CA ARG A 203 11.05 10.53 4.12
C ARG A 203 11.47 11.51 3.03
N LYS A 204 12.75 11.93 3.04
CA LYS A 204 13.30 12.84 2.02
C LYS A 204 13.34 12.21 0.63
N ALA A 205 13.76 10.95 0.54
CA ALA A 205 13.84 10.21 -0.71
C ALA A 205 12.45 9.97 -1.32
N GLN A 206 11.47 9.55 -0.51
CA GLN A 206 10.06 9.43 -0.91
C GLN A 206 9.52 10.75 -1.46
N SER A 207 9.67 11.84 -0.69
CA SER A 207 9.20 13.17 -1.07
C SER A 207 9.84 13.68 -2.35
N ARG A 208 11.12 13.36 -2.58
CA ARG A 208 11.84 13.71 -3.81
C ARG A 208 11.29 12.89 -4.98
N PHE A 209 11.26 11.56 -4.82
CA PHE A 209 10.81 10.65 -5.85
C PHE A 209 9.37 10.95 -6.30
N LEU A 210 8.41 11.09 -5.38
CA LEU A 210 7.01 11.38 -5.72
C LEU A 210 6.86 12.72 -6.46
N ARG A 211 7.53 13.78 -6.01
CA ARG A 211 7.48 15.08 -6.71
C ARG A 211 8.08 14.99 -8.12
N SER A 212 9.19 14.28 -8.27
CA SER A 212 9.81 14.06 -9.58
C SER A 212 8.95 13.17 -10.47
N MET A 213 8.27 12.18 -9.91
CA MET A 213 7.31 11.33 -10.62
C MET A 213 6.15 12.14 -11.19
N TYR A 214 5.49 12.99 -10.39
CA TYR A 214 4.42 13.85 -10.88
C TYR A 214 4.88 14.75 -12.02
N ARG A 215 6.08 15.34 -11.88
CA ARG A 215 6.65 16.20 -12.93
C ARG A 215 6.99 15.42 -14.20
N MET A 216 7.59 14.24 -14.05
CA MET A 216 7.93 13.33 -15.14
C MET A 216 6.68 12.92 -15.93
N THR A 217 5.62 12.50 -15.24
CA THR A 217 4.33 12.15 -15.86
C THR A 217 3.75 13.34 -16.62
N SER A 218 3.73 14.54 -16.00
CA SER A 218 3.24 15.75 -16.67
C SER A 218 4.04 16.09 -17.93
N LEU A 219 5.37 15.93 -17.91
CA LEU A 219 6.22 16.20 -19.08
C LEU A 219 5.93 15.20 -20.20
N ARG A 220 5.88 13.90 -19.86
CA ARG A 220 5.53 12.83 -20.80
C ARG A 220 4.17 13.05 -21.44
N ASP A 221 3.15 13.36 -20.65
CA ASP A 221 1.78 13.54 -21.12
C ASP A 221 1.64 14.81 -22.00
N SER A 222 2.55 15.78 -21.84
CA SER A 222 2.66 16.95 -22.73
C SER A 222 3.51 16.71 -23.99
N GLY A 223 4.08 15.52 -24.15
CA GLY A 223 4.93 15.13 -25.27
C GLY A 223 6.43 15.41 -25.08
N ASP A 224 6.84 16.04 -23.96
CA ASP A 224 8.25 16.27 -23.62
C ASP A 224 8.87 15.06 -22.93
N VAL A 225 9.10 14.00 -23.72
CA VAL A 225 9.67 12.74 -23.22
C VAL A 225 11.13 12.93 -22.76
N GLU A 226 11.90 13.79 -23.41
CA GLU A 226 13.29 14.03 -22.99
C GLU A 226 13.36 14.81 -21.66
N GLY A 227 12.47 15.78 -21.45
CA GLY A 227 12.29 16.42 -20.15
C GLY A 227 11.89 15.42 -19.07
N ALA A 228 11.01 14.47 -19.38
CA ALA A 228 10.64 13.38 -18.47
C ALA A 228 11.85 12.49 -18.12
N ARG A 229 12.69 12.12 -19.10
CA ARG A 229 13.94 11.39 -18.86
C ARG A 229 14.91 12.18 -17.99
N GLN A 230 15.08 13.46 -18.29
CA GLN A 230 15.97 14.33 -17.52
C GLN A 230 15.53 14.41 -16.06
N GLN A 231 14.23 14.46 -15.78
CA GLN A 231 13.73 14.41 -14.40
C GLN A 231 14.12 13.13 -13.65
N MET A 232 14.10 11.96 -14.29
CA MET A 232 14.56 10.74 -13.64
C MET A 232 16.08 10.71 -13.47
N ARG A 233 16.85 11.23 -14.44
CA ARG A 233 18.31 11.38 -14.30
C ARG A 233 18.68 12.33 -13.15
N ASP A 234 17.94 13.42 -12.98
CA ASP A 234 18.14 14.36 -11.88
C ASP A 234 17.92 13.69 -10.51
N VAL A 235 16.92 12.81 -10.39
CA VAL A 235 16.73 11.99 -9.17
C VAL A 235 17.92 11.06 -8.97
N LEU A 236 18.35 10.32 -10.00
CA LEU A 236 19.45 9.36 -9.91
C LEU A 236 20.80 10.01 -9.58
N ALA A 237 20.98 11.29 -9.85
CA ALA A 237 22.18 12.05 -9.50
C ALA A 237 22.31 12.30 -7.99
N VAL A 238 21.19 12.36 -7.25
CA VAL A 238 21.16 12.74 -5.83
C VAL A 238 20.57 11.66 -4.93
N GLU A 239 19.94 10.63 -5.49
CA GLU A 239 19.30 9.57 -4.72
C GLU A 239 20.29 8.50 -4.31
N ILE A 240 20.36 8.29 -3.00
CA ILE A 240 21.25 7.32 -2.35
C ILE A 240 20.47 6.14 -1.78
N VAL A 241 19.19 6.31 -1.44
CA VAL A 241 18.34 5.27 -0.88
C VAL A 241 18.08 4.21 -1.97
N PRO A 242 18.56 2.96 -1.81
CA PRO A 242 18.55 1.97 -2.88
C PRO A 242 17.18 1.71 -3.50
N GLN A 243 16.12 1.70 -2.70
CA GLN A 243 14.75 1.49 -3.17
C GLN A 243 14.30 2.59 -4.15
N TYR A 244 14.41 3.87 -3.76
CA TYR A 244 13.97 4.97 -4.62
C TYR A 244 14.86 5.16 -5.83
N ARG A 245 16.16 4.84 -5.70
CA ARG A 245 17.05 4.77 -6.85
C ARG A 245 16.57 3.74 -7.88
N ARG A 246 16.27 2.52 -7.44
CA ARG A 246 15.75 1.45 -8.30
C ARG A 246 14.43 1.84 -8.97
N MET A 247 13.52 2.45 -8.22
CA MET A 247 12.26 2.94 -8.77
C MET A 247 12.49 4.00 -9.85
N ALA A 248 13.43 4.93 -9.66
CA ALA A 248 13.79 5.92 -10.69
C ALA A 248 14.45 5.27 -11.92
N GLU A 249 15.28 4.24 -11.74
CA GLU A 249 15.85 3.45 -12.85
C GLU A 249 14.78 2.69 -13.64
N GLU A 250 13.76 2.15 -12.97
CA GLU A 250 12.60 1.50 -13.61
C GLU A 250 11.78 2.48 -14.43
N GLN A 251 11.51 3.66 -13.88
CA GLN A 251 10.76 4.71 -14.58
C GLN A 251 11.52 5.24 -15.79
N LEU A 252 12.84 5.44 -15.66
CA LEU A 252 13.68 5.82 -16.79
C LEU A 252 13.67 4.75 -17.90
N ARG A 253 13.80 3.45 -17.55
CA ARG A 253 13.67 2.35 -18.51
C ARG A 253 12.30 2.31 -19.21
N GLY A 254 11.24 2.64 -18.49
CA GLY A 254 9.89 2.75 -19.05
C GLY A 254 9.77 3.84 -20.12
N LEU A 255 10.46 4.97 -19.94
CA LEU A 255 10.51 6.07 -20.92
C LEU A 255 11.38 5.78 -22.14
N ASP A 256 12.28 4.80 -22.04
CA ASP A 256 13.16 4.36 -23.13
C ASP A 256 12.53 3.25 -23.98
N SER A 257 11.45 2.64 -23.51
CA SER A 257 10.71 1.61 -24.24
C SER A 257 9.80 2.28 -25.30
N PRO A 258 9.72 1.75 -26.54
CA PRO A 258 8.80 2.27 -27.54
C PRO A 258 7.36 2.15 -27.03
N SER A 259 6.51 3.15 -27.31
CA SER A 259 5.07 3.05 -27.01
C SER A 259 4.51 1.81 -27.73
N PRO A 260 3.71 0.96 -27.06
CA PRO A 260 3.00 -0.09 -27.76
C PRO A 260 2.13 0.56 -28.83
N GLU A 261 2.31 0.13 -30.08
CA GLU A 261 1.57 0.64 -31.24
C GLU A 261 0.06 0.55 -30.95
N SER A 262 -0.62 1.68 -31.16
CA SER A 262 -2.09 1.82 -31.02
C SER A 262 -2.83 1.23 -32.21
#